data_AF-A0A4Y4EXE1-F1
#
_entry.id   AF-A0A4Y4EXE1-F1
#
_cell.length_a   1.000
_cell.length_b   1.000
_cell.length_c   1.000
_cell.angle_alpha   90.00
_cell.angle_beta   90.00
_cell.angle_gamma   90.00
#
_symmetry.space_group_name_H-M   'P 1'
#
loop_
_entity.id
_entity.type
_entity.pdbx_description
1 polymer ?
#
loop_
_entity_poly.entity_id
_entity_poly.type
_entity_poly.pdbx_seq_one_letter_code
_entity_poly.pdbx_strand_id
1 'polypeptide(L)'
;MGKSLQKRRLGRVVGDVGLDLVKEARRARPRVMDPEDPEGLHDFRVALRRLRVWLQAYRQQPGIRVPKSLRRDLRDLARATNAARDGEVMLAWLETIQPQLSVRERHAAGWWQQRLEAQVAEAYTEAHEAIESRFPELEQRLIAQLEAIRDGDSDRKASGKKKRAKGRGGGPPRFGEASAQVLDALRERLEAEVAAVGSVEDAESLHRPRITGKRIRYLLRPWRRVSADCHQAERAMKDFQDAFGVLHDDLVREAAMHSAALEQGRQELDARLTQAAQGQAGRATAPAHLRGFMDLLSAHRTRLLRHYDDAMGAGGVANIDALSVHLNRAAEAMRQ
;
A
#
# COMPACT_ATOMS: atom_id res chain seq x y z
N MET A 1 -2.12 -19.22 32.93
CA MET A 1 -2.58 -19.19 31.53
C MET A 1 -3.02 -17.77 31.18
N GLY A 2 -2.42 -17.16 30.16
CA GLY A 2 -2.78 -15.79 29.75
C GLY A 2 -4.24 -15.69 29.28
N LYS A 3 -4.85 -14.50 29.39
CA LYS A 3 -6.20 -14.27 28.82
C LYS A 3 -6.18 -14.52 27.31
N SER A 4 -7.21 -15.19 26.79
CA SER A 4 -7.38 -15.39 25.34
C SER A 4 -7.39 -14.05 24.60
N LEU A 5 -6.94 -14.05 23.34
CA LEU A 5 -6.73 -12.83 22.55
C LEU A 5 -7.99 -11.94 22.50
N GLN A 6 -9.17 -12.56 22.35
CA GLN A 6 -10.47 -11.87 22.35
C GLN A 6 -10.71 -11.05 23.61
N LYS A 7 -10.38 -11.63 24.78
CA LYS A 7 -10.70 -11.08 26.10
C LYS A 7 -9.71 -10.02 26.57
N ARG A 8 -8.59 -9.84 25.84
CA ARG A 8 -7.61 -8.77 26.11
C ARG A 8 -8.24 -7.39 25.89
N ARG A 9 -7.75 -6.40 26.63
CA ARG A 9 -8.16 -5.00 26.43
C ARG A 9 -7.65 -4.52 25.07
N LEU A 10 -8.52 -3.85 24.31
CA LEU A 10 -8.20 -3.31 22.99
C LEU A 10 -6.92 -2.46 23.02
N GLY A 11 -6.86 -1.46 23.91
CA GLY A 11 -5.69 -0.57 24.05
C GLY A 11 -4.36 -1.30 24.23
N ARG A 12 -4.34 -2.32 25.09
CA ARG A 12 -3.14 -3.15 25.30
C ARG A 12 -2.70 -3.85 24.01
N VAL A 13 -3.61 -4.52 23.31
CA VAL A 13 -3.25 -5.24 22.07
C VAL A 13 -2.82 -4.27 20.96
N VAL A 14 -3.55 -3.17 20.79
CA VAL A 14 -3.23 -2.15 19.77
C VAL A 14 -1.87 -1.51 20.05
N GLY A 15 -1.59 -1.17 21.30
CA GLY A 15 -0.31 -0.63 21.74
C GLY A 15 0.83 -1.63 21.55
N ASP A 16 0.68 -2.88 22.02
CA ASP A 16 1.71 -3.93 21.89
C ASP A 16 2.07 -4.19 20.41
N VAL A 17 1.06 -4.43 19.56
CA VAL A 17 1.28 -4.66 18.12
C VAL A 17 1.87 -3.43 17.44
N GLY A 18 1.42 -2.23 17.79
CA GLY A 18 1.96 -0.99 17.24
C GLY A 18 3.43 -0.81 17.60
N LEU A 19 3.82 -1.11 18.85
CA LEU A 19 5.21 -1.05 19.30
C LEU A 19 6.09 -2.04 18.54
N ASP A 20 5.60 -3.25 18.29
CA ASP A 20 6.35 -4.23 17.51
C ASP A 20 6.54 -3.79 16.05
N LEU A 21 5.55 -3.16 15.43
CA LEU A 21 5.67 -2.59 14.08
C LEU A 21 6.66 -1.41 14.01
N VAL A 22 6.72 -0.59 15.06
CA VAL A 22 7.76 0.46 15.17
C VAL A 22 9.15 -0.17 15.29
N LYS A 23 9.31 -1.24 16.08
CA LYS A 23 10.58 -1.98 16.17
C LYS A 23 10.96 -2.62 14.83
N GLU A 24 10.01 -3.17 14.07
CA GLU A 24 10.25 -3.68 12.71
C GLU A 24 10.83 -2.55 11.82
N ALA A 25 10.21 -1.36 11.82
CA ALA A 25 10.70 -0.22 11.06
C ALA A 25 12.10 0.23 11.51
N ARG A 26 12.35 0.32 12.83
CA ARG A 26 13.68 0.65 13.36
C ARG A 26 14.76 -0.35 12.91
N ARG A 27 14.45 -1.65 12.93
CA ARG A 27 15.39 -2.70 12.50
C ARG A 27 15.68 -2.64 11.01
N ALA A 28 14.70 -2.24 10.20
CA ALA A 28 14.88 -2.09 8.76
C ALA A 28 15.67 -0.81 8.39
N ARG A 29 15.58 0.26 9.19
CA ARG A 29 16.26 1.53 8.91
C ARG A 29 17.74 1.42 8.50
N PRO A 30 18.65 0.77 9.26
CA PRO A 30 20.06 0.70 8.86
C PRO A 30 20.26 -0.07 7.55
N ARG A 31 19.38 -1.03 7.23
CA ARG A 31 19.41 -1.81 5.99
C ARG A 31 19.01 -0.99 4.78
N VAL A 32 18.20 0.06 4.95
CA VAL A 32 17.88 1.00 3.86
C VAL A 32 19.16 1.68 3.34
N MET A 33 20.14 1.89 4.22
CA MET A 33 21.40 2.56 3.90
C MET A 33 22.45 1.61 3.32
N ASP A 34 22.16 0.32 3.22
CA ASP A 34 23.07 -0.70 2.69
C ASP A 34 22.78 -0.90 1.19
N PRO A 35 23.68 -0.45 0.28
CA PRO A 35 23.49 -0.62 -1.16
C PRO A 35 23.37 -2.09 -1.60
N GLU A 36 23.88 -3.02 -0.78
CA GLU A 36 23.84 -4.46 -1.05
C GLU A 36 22.57 -5.13 -0.50
N ASP A 37 21.69 -4.39 0.20
CA ASP A 37 20.41 -4.89 0.71
C ASP A 37 19.22 -4.28 -0.03
N PRO A 38 18.84 -4.83 -1.21
CA PRO A 38 17.71 -4.33 -2.00
C PRO A 38 16.35 -4.47 -1.27
N GLU A 39 16.29 -5.20 -0.15
CA GLU A 39 15.08 -5.40 0.64
C GLU A 39 14.98 -4.44 1.83
N GLY A 40 16.04 -3.66 2.13
CA GLY A 40 16.07 -2.71 3.24
C GLY A 40 14.92 -1.68 3.16
N LEU A 41 14.81 -0.99 2.01
CA LEU A 41 13.74 -0.03 1.76
C LEU A 41 12.35 -0.70 1.73
N HIS A 42 12.26 -1.91 1.16
CA HIS A 42 11.03 -2.69 1.13
C HIS A 42 10.50 -2.94 2.55
N ASP A 43 11.33 -3.52 3.42
CA ASP A 43 10.95 -3.90 4.77
C ASP A 43 10.58 -2.69 5.63
N PHE A 44 11.33 -1.59 5.51
CA PHE A 44 11.00 -0.34 6.18
C PHE A 44 9.62 0.18 5.78
N ARG A 45 9.34 0.22 4.47
CA ARG A 45 8.04 0.64 3.93
C ARG A 45 6.91 -0.30 4.34
N VAL A 46 7.16 -1.61 4.35
CA VAL A 46 6.18 -2.61 4.80
C VAL A 46 5.81 -2.39 6.27
N ALA A 47 6.79 -2.17 7.14
CA ALA A 47 6.56 -1.89 8.56
C ALA A 47 5.75 -0.60 8.77
N LEU A 48 6.14 0.50 8.11
CA LEU A 48 5.40 1.78 8.18
C LEU A 48 3.97 1.65 7.64
N ARG A 49 3.77 0.95 6.52
CA ARG A 49 2.42 0.72 5.95
C ARG A 49 1.56 -0.08 6.91
N ARG A 50 2.09 -1.17 7.48
CA ARG A 50 1.39 -2.00 8.47
C ARG A 50 1.01 -1.18 9.69
N LEU A 51 1.92 -0.37 10.23
CA LEU A 51 1.65 0.52 11.36
C LEU A 51 0.53 1.51 11.05
N ARG A 52 0.61 2.18 9.90
CA ARG A 52 -0.42 3.14 9.47
C ARG A 52 -1.79 2.50 9.36
N VAL A 53 -1.88 1.34 8.72
CA VAL A 53 -3.14 0.62 8.56
C VAL A 53 -3.67 0.12 9.89
N TRP A 54 -2.80 -0.42 10.75
CA TRP A 54 -3.16 -0.87 12.09
C TRP A 54 -3.77 0.26 12.93
N LEU A 55 -3.11 1.41 12.99
CA LEU A 55 -3.61 2.58 13.70
C LEU A 55 -4.87 3.17 13.08
N GLN A 56 -5.00 3.10 11.75
CA GLN A 56 -6.20 3.54 11.06
C GLN A 56 -7.40 2.66 11.39
N ALA A 57 -7.22 1.34 11.43
CA ALA A 57 -8.29 0.36 11.67
C ALA A 57 -9.03 0.61 12.98
N TYR A 58 -8.31 0.94 14.05
CA TYR A 58 -8.88 1.16 15.38
C TYR A 58 -9.10 2.63 15.74
N ARG A 59 -8.90 3.58 14.82
CA ARG A 59 -8.96 5.02 15.11
C ARG A 59 -10.30 5.47 15.70
N GLN A 60 -11.39 4.82 15.32
CA GLN A 60 -12.75 5.15 15.77
C GLN A 60 -13.16 4.40 17.03
N GLN A 61 -12.30 3.51 17.55
CA GLN A 61 -12.60 2.73 18.73
C GLN A 61 -12.28 3.50 20.02
N PRO A 62 -13.10 3.37 21.08
CA PRO A 62 -12.88 4.08 22.34
C PRO A 62 -11.51 3.78 22.95
N GLY A 63 -10.84 4.83 23.45
CA GLY A 63 -9.51 4.73 24.06
C GLY A 63 -8.33 4.65 23.07
N ILE A 64 -8.59 4.55 21.77
CA ILE A 64 -7.55 4.55 20.73
C ILE A 64 -7.45 5.92 20.09
N ARG A 65 -6.55 6.75 20.64
CA ARG A 65 -6.29 8.10 20.12
C ARG A 65 -4.86 8.19 19.59
N VAL A 66 -4.72 8.55 18.32
CA VAL A 66 -3.43 8.91 17.72
C VAL A 66 -3.53 10.37 17.25
N PRO A 67 -2.65 11.29 17.68
CA PRO A 67 -2.65 12.68 17.23
C PRO A 67 -2.64 12.85 15.71
N LYS A 68 -3.30 13.90 15.19
CA LYS A 68 -3.34 14.20 13.75
C LYS A 68 -1.93 14.46 13.19
N SER A 69 -1.07 15.12 13.95
CA SER A 69 0.35 15.34 13.61
C SER A 69 1.07 14.03 13.37
N LEU A 70 1.06 13.11 14.34
CA LEU A 70 1.71 11.80 14.20
C LEU A 70 1.23 10.99 12.98
N ARG A 71 -0.07 11.03 12.67
CA ARG A 71 -0.60 10.36 11.47
C ARG A 71 -0.13 11.04 10.17
N ARG A 72 0.00 12.36 10.19
CA ARG A 72 0.52 13.14 9.06
C ARG A 72 1.99 12.82 8.86
N ASP A 73 2.80 12.84 9.90
CA ASP A 73 4.23 12.56 9.86
C ASP A 73 4.50 11.14 9.31
N LEU A 74 3.76 10.13 9.79
CA LEU A 74 3.80 8.77 9.24
C LEU A 74 3.45 8.69 7.75
N ARG A 75 2.43 9.45 7.33
CA ARG A 75 2.00 9.49 5.93
C ARG A 75 3.04 10.17 5.06
N ASP A 76 3.56 11.30 5.53
CA ASP A 76 4.48 12.14 4.77
C ASP A 76 5.85 11.45 4.65
N LEU A 77 6.33 10.74 5.68
CA LEU A 77 7.51 9.86 5.60
C LEU A 77 7.30 8.70 4.62
N ALA A 78 6.15 8.01 4.70
CA ALA A 78 5.86 6.94 3.74
C ALA A 78 5.75 7.44 2.30
N ARG A 79 5.29 8.67 2.08
CA ARG A 79 5.22 9.30 0.75
C ARG A 79 6.60 9.65 0.21
N ALA A 80 7.51 10.13 1.05
CA ALA A 80 8.89 10.45 0.66
C ALA A 80 9.67 9.22 0.12
N THR A 81 9.19 8.00 0.39
CA THR A 81 9.82 6.76 -0.07
C THR A 81 9.08 6.10 -1.24
N ASN A 82 8.03 6.74 -1.79
CA ASN A 82 7.22 6.15 -2.85
C ASN A 82 7.97 6.07 -4.18
N ALA A 83 8.56 7.20 -4.62
CA ALA A 83 9.24 7.27 -5.92
C ALA A 83 10.34 6.20 -6.05
N ALA A 84 11.18 6.05 -5.01
CA ALA A 84 12.21 5.02 -4.97
C ALA A 84 11.60 3.61 -5.14
N ARG A 85 10.64 3.22 -4.28
CA ARG A 85 10.07 1.88 -4.33
C ARG A 85 9.26 1.59 -5.60
N ASP A 86 8.51 2.56 -6.08
CA ASP A 86 7.68 2.39 -7.28
C ASP A 86 8.59 2.23 -8.51
N GLY A 87 9.71 2.96 -8.54
CA GLY A 87 10.73 2.80 -9.57
C GLY A 87 11.49 1.47 -9.50
N GLU A 88 11.84 0.96 -8.31
CA GLU A 88 12.42 -0.40 -8.16
C GLU A 88 11.52 -1.48 -8.76
N VAL A 89 10.22 -1.42 -8.42
CA VAL A 89 9.24 -2.40 -8.91
C VAL A 89 9.09 -2.29 -10.43
N MET A 90 9.17 -1.07 -10.98
CA MET A 90 9.10 -0.85 -12.42
C MET A 90 10.36 -1.33 -13.15
N LEU A 91 11.56 -1.10 -12.60
CA LEU A 91 12.83 -1.61 -13.14
C LEU A 91 12.84 -3.15 -13.16
N ALA A 92 12.51 -3.79 -12.04
CA ALA A 92 12.43 -5.25 -11.97
C ALA A 92 11.41 -5.84 -12.97
N TRP A 93 10.30 -5.13 -13.20
CA TRP A 93 9.33 -5.52 -14.23
C TRP A 93 9.89 -5.36 -15.64
N LEU A 94 10.57 -4.24 -15.96
CA LEU A 94 11.21 -4.00 -17.25
C LEU A 94 12.25 -5.09 -17.58
N GLU A 95 13.08 -5.45 -16.61
CA GLU A 95 14.05 -6.55 -16.73
C GLU A 95 13.36 -7.88 -17.05
N THR A 96 12.23 -8.16 -16.40
CA THR A 96 11.46 -9.39 -16.60
C THR A 96 10.86 -9.49 -18.01
N ILE A 97 10.36 -8.38 -18.56
CA ILE A 97 9.69 -8.40 -19.87
C ILE A 97 10.65 -8.29 -21.05
N GLN A 98 11.80 -7.65 -20.88
CA GLN A 98 12.73 -7.35 -21.97
C GLN A 98 13.12 -8.53 -22.88
N PRO A 99 13.39 -9.74 -22.35
CA PRO A 99 13.71 -10.90 -23.19
C PRO A 99 12.60 -11.29 -24.17
N GLN A 100 11.34 -10.92 -23.87
CA GLN A 100 10.14 -11.28 -24.62
C GLN A 100 9.74 -10.20 -25.65
N LEU A 101 10.39 -9.04 -25.60
CA LEU A 101 10.08 -7.89 -26.44
C LEU A 101 10.71 -8.02 -27.83
N SER A 102 10.01 -7.52 -28.85
CA SER A 102 10.58 -7.33 -30.19
C SER A 102 11.75 -6.34 -30.15
N VAL A 103 12.57 -6.31 -31.21
CA VAL A 103 13.71 -5.38 -31.32
C VAL A 103 13.27 -3.93 -31.07
N ARG A 104 12.14 -3.50 -31.65
CA ARG A 104 11.65 -2.13 -31.54
C ARG A 104 11.19 -1.80 -30.12
N GLU A 105 10.42 -2.69 -29.49
CA GLU A 105 9.96 -2.53 -28.12
C GLU A 105 11.14 -2.51 -27.15
N ARG A 106 12.17 -3.36 -27.38
CA ARG A 106 13.41 -3.36 -26.58
C ARG A 106 14.13 -2.02 -26.64
N HIS A 107 14.21 -1.37 -27.81
CA HIS A 107 14.82 -0.05 -27.90
C HIS A 107 14.06 1.01 -27.09
N ALA A 108 12.72 0.98 -27.12
CA ALA A 108 11.89 1.90 -26.30
C ALA A 108 12.02 1.60 -24.80
N ALA A 109 11.97 0.32 -24.43
CA ALA A 109 12.14 -0.13 -23.05
C ALA A 109 13.54 0.22 -22.49
N GLY A 110 14.60 0.03 -23.27
CA GLY A 110 15.97 0.39 -22.87
C GLY A 110 16.15 1.89 -22.68
N TRP A 111 15.57 2.72 -23.56
CA TRP A 111 15.54 4.17 -23.38
C TRP A 111 14.85 4.59 -22.07
N TRP A 112 13.73 3.91 -21.75
CA TRP A 112 12.97 4.18 -20.54
C TRP A 112 13.73 3.72 -19.30
N GLN A 113 14.28 2.50 -19.31
CA GLN A 113 15.06 1.93 -18.22
C GLN A 113 16.19 2.87 -17.80
N GLN A 114 17.00 3.35 -18.74
CA GLN A 114 18.13 4.23 -18.43
C GLN A 114 17.72 5.50 -17.66
N ARG A 115 16.57 6.09 -18.02
CA ARG A 115 16.03 7.28 -17.32
C ARG A 115 15.44 6.93 -15.97
N LEU A 116 14.76 5.80 -15.90
CA LEU A 116 14.16 5.32 -14.68
C LEU A 116 15.24 4.98 -13.64
N GLU A 117 16.38 4.40 -14.04
CA GLU A 117 17.54 4.17 -13.18
C GLU A 117 18.05 5.47 -12.53
N ALA A 118 18.21 6.53 -13.33
CA ALA A 118 18.62 7.84 -12.83
C ALA A 118 17.58 8.43 -11.84
N GLN A 119 16.29 8.34 -12.17
CA GLN A 119 15.21 8.80 -11.28
C GLN A 119 15.14 8.00 -9.98
N VAL A 120 15.37 6.69 -10.04
CA VAL A 120 15.40 5.81 -8.86
C VAL A 120 16.57 6.17 -7.96
N ALA A 121 17.76 6.43 -8.52
CA ALA A 121 18.92 6.85 -7.74
C ALA A 121 18.70 8.19 -7.01
N GLU A 122 18.10 9.17 -7.69
CA GLU A 122 17.71 10.45 -7.07
C GLU A 122 16.66 10.24 -5.98
N ALA A 123 15.60 9.48 -6.27
CA ALA A 123 14.55 9.19 -5.31
C ALA A 123 15.05 8.40 -4.09
N TYR A 124 16.08 7.57 -4.26
CA TYR A 124 16.76 6.88 -3.16
C TYR A 124 17.48 7.87 -2.24
N THR A 125 18.16 8.86 -2.82
CA THR A 125 18.83 9.92 -2.06
C THR A 125 17.81 10.70 -1.22
N GLU A 126 16.69 11.12 -1.82
CA GLU A 126 15.60 11.80 -1.12
C GLU A 126 14.96 10.94 -0.02
N ALA A 127 14.73 9.66 -0.31
CA ALA A 127 14.16 8.71 0.63
C ALA A 127 15.08 8.53 1.85
N HIS A 128 16.39 8.39 1.62
CA HIS A 128 17.39 8.28 2.67
C HIS A 128 17.41 9.52 3.56
N GLU A 129 17.51 10.71 2.96
CA GLU A 129 17.49 11.96 3.70
C GLU A 129 16.21 12.11 4.54
N ALA A 130 15.04 11.77 3.97
CA ALA A 130 13.77 11.83 4.68
C ALA A 130 13.69 10.83 5.85
N ILE A 131 14.20 9.60 5.67
CA ILE A 131 14.23 8.60 6.73
C ILE A 131 15.16 9.04 7.85
N GLU A 132 16.38 9.44 7.54
CA GLU A 132 17.39 9.82 8.53
C GLU A 132 16.99 11.07 9.31
N SER A 133 16.46 12.10 8.63
CA SER A 133 16.07 13.35 9.29
C SER A 133 14.76 13.27 10.08
N ARG A 134 13.78 12.47 9.63
CA ARG A 134 12.41 12.52 10.17
C ARG A 134 12.04 11.31 11.03
N PHE A 135 12.59 10.13 10.75
CA PHE A 135 12.18 8.90 11.46
C PHE A 135 12.60 8.88 12.95
N PRO A 136 13.78 9.34 13.38
CA PRO A 136 14.19 9.25 14.79
C PRO A 136 13.23 9.96 15.76
N GLU A 137 12.85 11.21 15.47
CA GLU A 137 11.89 11.95 16.29
C GLU A 137 10.49 11.32 16.21
N LEU A 138 10.08 10.90 15.01
CA LEU A 138 8.80 10.25 14.80
C LEU A 138 8.70 8.93 15.59
N GLU A 139 9.76 8.12 15.61
CA GLU A 139 9.85 6.87 16.38
C GLU A 139 9.58 7.15 17.87
N GLN A 140 10.31 8.10 18.47
CA GLN A 140 10.16 8.42 19.89
C GLN A 140 8.72 8.85 20.24
N ARG A 141 8.14 9.74 19.41
CA ARG A 141 6.77 10.21 19.60
C ARG A 141 5.74 9.09 19.39
N LEU A 142 5.98 8.16 18.46
CA LEU A 142 5.13 6.98 18.25
C LEU A 142 5.19 6.03 19.44
N ILE A 143 6.39 5.70 19.95
CA ILE A 143 6.57 4.85 21.12
C ILE A 143 5.79 5.42 22.31
N ALA A 144 6.02 6.68 22.65
CA ALA A 144 5.33 7.34 23.76
C ALA A 144 3.79 7.30 23.62
N GLN A 145 3.29 7.52 22.40
CA GLN A 145 1.85 7.47 22.13
C GLN A 145 1.29 6.05 22.24
N LEU A 146 2.01 5.05 21.74
CA LEU A 146 1.60 3.64 21.77
C LEU A 146 1.62 3.06 23.18
N GLU A 147 2.59 3.45 24.01
CA GLU A 147 2.63 3.13 25.44
C GLU A 147 1.44 3.76 26.17
N ALA A 148 1.13 5.03 25.89
CA ALA A 148 -0.06 5.67 26.47
C ALA A 148 -1.38 4.96 26.07
N ILE A 149 -1.48 4.45 24.83
CA ILE A 149 -2.62 3.63 24.38
C ILE A 149 -2.64 2.28 25.11
N ARG A 150 -1.48 1.61 25.22
CA ARG A 150 -1.31 0.30 25.88
C ARG A 150 -1.75 0.35 27.34
N ASP A 151 -1.35 1.41 28.03
CA ASP A 151 -1.51 1.57 29.48
C ASP A 151 -2.86 2.23 29.84
N GLY A 152 -3.60 2.72 28.83
CA GLY A 152 -4.94 3.30 28.99
C GLY A 152 -4.93 4.77 29.43
N ASP A 153 -3.83 5.47 29.16
CA ASP A 153 -3.59 6.87 29.54
C ASP A 153 -3.83 7.87 28.39
N SER A 154 -4.08 7.36 27.18
CA SER A 154 -4.37 8.16 25.98
C SER A 154 -5.50 9.19 26.18
N ASP A 155 -6.52 8.86 26.97
CA ASP A 155 -7.65 9.75 27.29
C ASP A 155 -7.37 10.69 28.48
N ARG A 156 -6.41 10.35 29.36
CA ARG A 156 -6.10 11.11 30.59
C ARG A 156 -5.34 12.39 30.31
N LYS A 157 -4.39 12.37 29.36
CA LYS A 157 -3.55 13.54 29.03
C LYS A 157 -4.29 14.62 28.21
N ALA A 158 -5.32 14.27 27.46
CA ALA A 158 -6.03 15.20 26.58
C ALA A 158 -7.12 16.04 27.25
N SER A 159 -7.59 15.66 28.44
CA SER A 159 -8.78 16.26 29.06
C SER A 159 -8.52 17.10 30.31
N GLY A 160 -7.29 17.15 30.85
CA GLY A 160 -6.91 18.00 32.00
C GLY A 160 -7.73 17.78 33.29
N LYS A 161 -8.72 16.89 33.27
CA LYS A 161 -9.68 16.64 34.34
C LYS A 161 -9.81 15.14 34.54
N LYS A 162 -9.65 14.71 35.79
CA LYS A 162 -10.05 13.38 36.31
C LYS A 162 -11.59 13.23 36.20
N LYS A 163 -12.18 13.23 35.01
CA LYS A 163 -13.56 12.73 34.86
C LYS A 163 -13.48 11.21 34.79
N ARG A 164 -13.71 10.58 35.95
CA ARG A 164 -14.23 9.21 36.00
C ARG A 164 -15.50 9.21 35.15
N ALA A 165 -15.42 8.72 33.91
CA ALA A 165 -16.60 8.45 33.10
C ALA A 165 -17.35 7.29 33.75
N LYS A 166 -18.13 7.61 34.78
CA LYS A 166 -19.16 6.74 35.34
C LYS A 166 -20.40 6.99 34.48
N GLY A 167 -20.50 6.28 33.37
CA GLY A 167 -21.58 6.44 32.40
C GLY A 167 -21.69 5.25 31.45
N ARG A 168 -22.67 4.38 31.76
CA ARG A 168 -23.25 3.29 30.95
C ARG A 168 -22.33 2.14 30.52
N GLY A 169 -22.19 1.17 31.43
CA GLY A 169 -22.33 -0.26 31.12
C GLY A 169 -21.36 -0.86 30.10
N GLY A 170 -20.07 -0.92 30.42
CA GLY A 170 -19.12 -1.73 29.69
C GLY A 170 -17.70 -1.43 30.16
N GLY A 171 -16.94 -2.46 30.54
CA GLY A 171 -15.50 -2.29 30.76
C GLY A 171 -14.80 -1.78 29.50
N PRO A 172 -13.50 -1.43 29.56
CA PRO A 172 -12.75 -1.03 28.37
C PRO A 172 -12.93 -2.05 27.23
N PRO A 173 -13.09 -1.59 25.97
CA PRO A 173 -13.46 -2.45 24.85
C PRO A 173 -12.54 -3.66 24.73
N ARG A 174 -13.15 -4.80 24.40
CA ARG A 174 -12.44 -6.06 24.19
C ARG A 174 -11.90 -6.12 22.78
N PHE A 175 -10.71 -6.68 22.62
CA PHE A 175 -10.03 -6.73 21.34
C PHE A 175 -10.83 -7.54 20.31
N GLY A 176 -11.45 -8.65 20.74
CA GLY A 176 -12.30 -9.48 19.88
C GLY A 176 -13.48 -8.72 19.28
N GLU A 177 -14.35 -8.20 20.14
CA GLU A 177 -15.52 -7.40 19.73
C GLU A 177 -15.14 -6.21 18.84
N ALA A 178 -14.12 -5.45 19.22
CA ALA A 178 -13.67 -4.32 18.42
C ALA A 178 -13.08 -4.74 17.06
N SER A 179 -12.38 -5.87 16.99
CA SER A 179 -11.85 -6.39 15.72
C SER A 179 -12.97 -6.88 14.81
N ALA A 180 -13.99 -7.56 15.36
CA ALA A 180 -15.15 -8.01 14.62
C ALA A 180 -15.92 -6.83 14.00
N GLN A 181 -16.20 -5.78 14.77
CA GLN A 181 -16.85 -4.57 14.28
C GLN A 181 -16.07 -3.87 13.17
N VAL A 182 -14.74 -3.79 13.31
CA VAL A 182 -13.88 -3.21 12.26
C VAL A 182 -13.87 -4.11 11.02
N LEU A 183 -13.88 -5.44 11.18
CA LEU A 183 -13.93 -6.39 10.09
C LEU A 183 -15.25 -6.29 9.32
N ASP A 184 -16.37 -6.19 10.03
CA ASP A 184 -17.70 -6.02 9.43
C ASP A 184 -17.76 -4.76 8.55
N ALA A 185 -17.35 -3.62 9.10
CA ALA A 185 -17.35 -2.36 8.37
C ALA A 185 -16.40 -2.37 7.15
N LEU A 186 -15.27 -3.09 7.24
CA LEU A 186 -14.35 -3.24 6.11
C LEU A 186 -14.90 -4.20 5.05
N ARG A 187 -15.60 -5.26 5.44
CA ARG A 187 -16.27 -6.19 4.53
C ARG A 187 -17.36 -5.47 3.73
N GLU A 188 -18.30 -4.79 4.40
CA GLU A 188 -19.37 -4.03 3.75
C GLU A 188 -18.82 -2.98 2.78
N ARG A 189 -17.75 -2.30 3.19
CA ARG A 189 -17.03 -1.36 2.33
C ARG A 189 -16.42 -2.05 1.12
N LEU A 190 -15.81 -3.23 1.28
CA LEU A 190 -15.19 -3.97 0.19
C LEU A 190 -16.25 -4.41 -0.84
N GLU A 191 -17.37 -4.94 -0.37
CA GLU A 191 -18.51 -5.33 -1.21
C GLU A 191 -19.02 -4.14 -2.02
N ALA A 192 -19.22 -2.98 -1.38
CA ALA A 192 -19.62 -1.76 -2.05
C ALA A 192 -18.58 -1.24 -3.06
N GLU A 193 -17.29 -1.31 -2.71
CA GLU A 193 -16.19 -0.90 -3.60
C GLU A 193 -16.09 -1.81 -4.84
N VAL A 194 -16.28 -3.12 -4.69
CA VAL A 194 -16.29 -4.08 -5.81
C VAL A 194 -17.54 -3.88 -6.67
N ALA A 195 -18.72 -3.72 -6.06
CA ALA A 195 -19.97 -3.47 -6.80
C ALA A 195 -19.95 -2.15 -7.58
N ALA A 196 -19.17 -1.17 -7.14
CA ALA A 196 -19.00 0.11 -7.81
C ALA A 196 -18.03 0.07 -9.00
N VAL A 197 -17.29 -1.03 -9.21
CA VAL A 197 -16.39 -1.18 -10.37
C VAL A 197 -17.23 -1.38 -11.63
N GLY A 198 -17.39 -0.32 -12.42
CA GLY A 198 -18.16 -0.35 -13.66
C GLY A 198 -17.35 -0.42 -14.95
N SER A 199 -16.06 -0.07 -14.90
CA SER A 199 -15.22 0.02 -16.11
C SER A 199 -13.74 -0.12 -15.76
N VAL A 200 -12.97 -0.58 -16.74
CA VAL A 200 -11.51 -0.74 -16.64
C VAL A 200 -10.76 0.60 -16.72
N GLU A 201 -11.39 1.62 -17.28
CA GLU A 201 -10.88 2.99 -17.37
C GLU A 201 -10.98 3.73 -16.02
N ASP A 202 -11.84 3.29 -15.10
CA ASP A 202 -11.93 3.84 -13.75
C ASP A 202 -10.85 3.25 -12.83
N ALA A 203 -9.62 3.70 -13.04
CA ALA A 203 -8.46 3.29 -12.24
C ALA A 203 -8.64 3.56 -10.73
N GLU A 204 -9.41 4.59 -10.35
CA GLU A 204 -9.65 4.88 -8.95
C GLU A 204 -10.55 3.83 -8.31
N SER A 205 -11.66 3.47 -8.98
CA SER A 205 -12.57 2.43 -8.50
C SER A 205 -11.88 1.06 -8.44
N LEU A 206 -10.97 0.74 -9.36
CA LEU A 206 -10.16 -0.48 -9.31
C LEU A 206 -9.11 -0.51 -8.18
N HIS A 207 -8.63 0.66 -7.76
CA HIS A 207 -7.64 0.76 -6.69
C HIS A 207 -8.25 0.61 -5.28
N ARG A 208 -9.51 1.02 -5.08
CA ARG A 208 -10.18 1.03 -3.78
C ARG A 208 -10.29 -0.37 -3.13
N PRO A 209 -10.79 -1.43 -3.81
CA PRO A 209 -10.84 -2.78 -3.25
C PRO A 209 -9.49 -3.30 -2.77
N ARG A 210 -8.41 -3.03 -3.51
CA ARG A 210 -7.03 -3.42 -3.13
C ARG A 210 -6.60 -2.76 -1.81
N ILE A 211 -6.95 -1.49 -1.59
CA ILE A 211 -6.67 -0.80 -0.33
C ILE A 211 -7.43 -1.46 0.81
N THR A 212 -8.75 -1.67 0.65
CA THR A 212 -9.59 -2.25 1.69
C THR A 212 -9.20 -3.69 2.02
N GLY A 213 -8.90 -4.51 1.01
CA GLY A 213 -8.37 -5.86 1.22
C GLY A 213 -7.06 -5.85 2.01
N LYS A 214 -6.13 -4.90 1.74
CA LYS A 214 -4.88 -4.77 2.53
C LYS A 214 -5.18 -4.50 4.01
N ARG A 215 -6.21 -3.71 4.30
CA ARG A 215 -6.66 -3.44 5.67
C ARG A 215 -7.21 -4.69 6.33
N ILE A 216 -8.08 -5.44 5.65
CA ILE A 216 -8.65 -6.69 6.18
C ILE A 216 -7.54 -7.70 6.47
N ARG A 217 -6.61 -7.92 5.54
CA ARG A 217 -5.50 -8.87 5.75
C ARG A 217 -4.62 -8.50 6.95
N TYR A 218 -4.32 -7.21 7.15
CA TYR A 218 -3.57 -6.79 8.33
C TYR A 218 -4.38 -6.89 9.62
N LEU A 219 -5.70 -6.70 9.56
CA LEU A 219 -6.60 -6.92 10.69
C LEU A 219 -6.63 -8.40 11.10
N LEU A 220 -6.65 -9.33 10.14
CA LEU A 220 -6.70 -10.78 10.37
C LEU A 220 -5.36 -11.37 10.86
N ARG A 221 -4.22 -10.71 10.60
CA ARG A 221 -2.88 -11.25 10.89
C ARG A 221 -2.67 -11.69 12.36
N PRO A 222 -3.11 -10.95 13.40
CA PRO A 222 -3.00 -11.39 14.79
C PRO A 222 -3.89 -12.61 15.12
N TRP A 223 -4.94 -12.83 14.34
CA TRP A 223 -5.98 -13.84 14.58
C TRP A 223 -5.73 -15.17 13.89
N ARG A 224 -4.94 -15.19 12.81
CA ARG A 224 -4.70 -16.40 12.00
C ARG A 224 -4.12 -17.60 12.77
N ARG A 225 -3.45 -17.37 13.90
CA ARG A 225 -2.91 -18.43 14.77
C ARG A 225 -3.85 -18.82 15.91
N VAL A 226 -4.96 -18.09 16.07
CA VAL A 226 -5.92 -18.22 17.17
C VAL A 226 -7.23 -18.85 16.69
N SER A 227 -7.62 -18.61 15.44
CA SER A 227 -8.83 -19.17 14.83
C SER A 227 -8.55 -19.69 13.42
N ALA A 228 -9.03 -20.91 13.14
CA ALA A 228 -8.99 -21.50 11.81
C ALA A 228 -9.83 -20.71 10.81
N ASP A 229 -10.99 -20.16 11.23
CA ASP A 229 -11.83 -19.31 10.37
C ASP A 229 -11.09 -18.03 9.98
N CYS A 230 -10.38 -17.39 10.93
CA CYS A 230 -9.57 -16.22 10.64
C CYS A 230 -8.39 -16.55 9.71
N HIS A 231 -7.81 -17.75 9.81
CA HIS A 231 -6.78 -18.20 8.89
C HIS A 231 -7.33 -18.43 7.48
N GLN A 232 -8.47 -19.11 7.37
CA GLN A 232 -9.14 -19.35 6.09
C GLN A 232 -9.56 -18.03 5.43
N ALA A 233 -10.09 -17.08 6.21
CA ALA A 233 -10.42 -15.75 5.73
C ALA A 233 -9.19 -14.96 5.25
N GLU A 234 -8.04 -15.06 5.94
CA GLU A 234 -6.79 -14.44 5.47
C GLU A 234 -6.35 -15.04 4.13
N ARG A 235 -6.48 -16.37 3.98
CA ARG A 235 -6.13 -17.07 2.74
C ARG A 235 -7.03 -16.64 1.59
N ALA A 236 -8.35 -16.69 1.77
CA ALA A 236 -9.31 -16.23 0.76
C ALA A 236 -9.06 -14.75 0.38
N MET A 237 -8.76 -13.89 1.37
CA MET A 237 -8.42 -12.49 1.11
C MET A 237 -7.10 -12.33 0.34
N LYS A 238 -6.14 -13.24 0.53
CA LYS A 238 -4.91 -13.24 -0.28
C LYS A 238 -5.24 -13.58 -1.74
N ASP A 239 -6.03 -14.61 -1.99
CA ASP A 239 -6.37 -15.02 -3.34
C ASP A 239 -7.14 -13.90 -4.09
N PHE A 240 -8.08 -13.24 -3.40
CA PHE A 240 -8.74 -12.02 -3.90
C PHE A 240 -7.75 -10.89 -4.21
N GLN A 241 -6.77 -10.66 -3.32
CA GLN A 241 -5.75 -9.63 -3.52
C GLN A 241 -4.79 -9.91 -4.66
N ASP A 242 -4.50 -11.18 -4.93
CA ASP A 242 -3.58 -11.58 -5.99
C ASP A 242 -4.21 -11.23 -7.35
N ALA A 243 -5.52 -11.49 -7.53
CA ALA A 243 -6.27 -11.08 -8.73
C ALA A 243 -6.33 -9.54 -8.91
N PHE A 244 -6.80 -8.80 -7.90
CA PHE A 244 -6.84 -7.33 -7.97
C PHE A 244 -5.45 -6.68 -7.94
N GLY A 245 -4.44 -7.43 -7.52
CA GLY A 245 -3.06 -6.96 -7.45
C GLY A 245 -2.44 -6.83 -8.82
N VAL A 246 -2.57 -7.87 -9.64
CA VAL A 246 -2.09 -7.86 -11.01
C VAL A 246 -2.75 -6.73 -11.81
N LEU A 247 -4.08 -6.58 -11.71
CA LEU A 247 -4.82 -5.52 -12.39
C LEU A 247 -4.35 -4.11 -12.00
N HIS A 248 -4.15 -3.87 -10.70
CA HIS A 248 -3.65 -2.58 -10.23
C HIS A 248 -2.22 -2.30 -10.73
N ASP A 249 -1.35 -3.30 -10.67
CA ASP A 249 0.03 -3.15 -11.11
C ASP A 249 0.07 -2.87 -12.63
N ASP A 250 -0.85 -3.44 -13.42
CA ASP A 250 -1.00 -3.13 -14.84
C ASP A 250 -1.50 -1.71 -15.11
N LEU A 251 -2.46 -1.18 -14.35
CA LEU A 251 -2.88 0.22 -14.48
C LEU A 251 -1.73 1.19 -14.19
N VAL A 252 -0.93 0.90 -13.16
CA VAL A 252 0.26 1.69 -12.82
C VAL A 252 1.28 1.65 -13.95
N ARG A 253 1.52 0.47 -14.54
CA ARG A 253 2.43 0.29 -15.68
C ARG A 253 1.95 1.00 -16.93
N GLU A 254 0.66 0.97 -17.24
CA GLU A 254 0.08 1.66 -18.39
C GLU A 254 0.30 3.18 -18.29
N ALA A 255 -0.01 3.76 -17.13
CA ALA A 255 0.21 5.18 -16.87
C ALA A 255 1.70 5.56 -16.95
N ALA A 256 2.59 4.70 -16.43
CA ALA A 256 4.03 4.92 -16.49
C ALA A 256 4.58 4.84 -17.92
N MET A 257 4.13 3.87 -18.72
CA MET A 257 4.47 3.76 -20.15
C MET A 257 4.01 4.99 -20.93
N HIS A 258 2.80 5.48 -20.67
CA HIS A 258 2.29 6.69 -21.29
C HIS A 258 3.15 7.92 -20.92
N SER A 259 3.49 8.06 -19.65
CA SER A 259 4.38 9.13 -19.18
C SER A 259 5.77 9.05 -19.81
N ALA A 260 6.33 7.85 -19.95
CA ALA A 260 7.64 7.64 -20.57
C ALA A 260 7.63 8.00 -22.06
N ALA A 261 6.57 7.62 -22.79
CA ALA A 261 6.40 7.95 -24.20
C ALA A 261 6.29 9.46 -24.43
N LEU A 262 5.51 10.17 -23.58
CA LEU A 262 5.39 11.62 -23.64
C LEU A 262 6.72 12.32 -23.32
N GLU A 263 7.44 11.84 -22.30
CA GLU A 263 8.75 12.38 -21.95
C GLU A 263 9.74 12.23 -23.11
N GLN A 264 9.73 11.06 -23.76
CA GLN A 264 10.58 10.82 -24.93
C GLN A 264 10.26 11.78 -26.08
N GLY A 265 8.99 11.92 -26.41
CA GLY A 265 8.54 12.83 -27.46
C GLY A 265 8.91 14.28 -27.16
N ARG A 266 8.75 14.71 -25.90
CA ARG A 266 9.10 16.06 -25.44
C ARG A 266 10.59 16.33 -25.59
N GLN A 267 11.45 15.43 -25.10
CA GLN A 267 12.91 15.60 -25.17
C GLN A 267 13.41 15.68 -26.61
N GLU A 268 12.87 14.84 -27.49
CA GLU A 268 13.30 14.84 -28.90
C GLU A 268 12.78 16.08 -29.65
N LEU A 269 11.57 16.54 -29.35
CA LEU A 269 11.04 17.79 -29.89
C LEU A 269 11.89 18.99 -29.44
N ASP A 270 12.24 19.08 -28.16
CA ASP A 270 13.06 20.16 -27.60
C ASP A 270 14.46 20.21 -28.24
N ALA A 271 15.11 19.06 -28.39
CA ALA A 271 16.41 18.96 -29.06
C ALA A 271 16.34 19.47 -30.51
N ARG A 272 15.28 19.14 -31.25
CA ARG A 272 15.09 19.58 -32.64
C ARG A 272 14.80 21.07 -32.75
N LEU A 273 13.98 21.61 -31.85
CA LEU A 273 13.73 23.06 -31.78
C LEU A 273 15.02 23.83 -31.50
N THR A 274 15.85 23.31 -30.59
CA THR A 274 17.18 23.87 -30.30
C THR A 274 18.10 23.84 -31.52
N GLN A 275 18.14 22.73 -32.28
CA GLN A 275 18.92 22.63 -33.52
C GLN A 275 18.41 23.59 -34.61
N ALA A 276 17.09 23.72 -34.76
CA ALA A 276 16.49 24.64 -35.72
C ALA A 276 16.81 26.11 -35.38
N ALA A 277 16.76 26.47 -34.09
CA ALA A 277 17.17 27.79 -33.61
C ALA A 277 18.67 28.09 -33.89
N GLN A 278 19.50 27.06 -33.98
CA GLN A 278 20.92 27.15 -34.37
C GLN A 278 21.15 27.17 -35.88
N GLY A 279 20.10 27.24 -36.70
CA GLY A 279 20.19 27.33 -38.17
C GLY A 279 20.45 26.00 -38.88
N GLN A 280 20.34 24.87 -38.18
CA GLN A 280 20.43 23.55 -38.81
C GLN A 280 19.13 23.19 -39.52
N ALA A 281 19.22 22.52 -40.68
CA ALA A 281 18.04 22.05 -41.42
C ALA A 281 17.30 20.96 -40.63
N GLY A 282 16.26 21.34 -39.89
CA GLY A 282 15.44 20.42 -39.12
C GLY A 282 14.54 19.56 -40.01
N ARG A 283 14.37 18.27 -39.67
CA ARG A 283 13.40 17.35 -40.31
C ARG A 283 12.23 17.07 -39.36
N ALA A 284 11.00 17.19 -39.87
CA ALA A 284 9.78 16.84 -39.14
C ALA A 284 9.49 15.33 -39.23
N THR A 285 10.28 14.52 -38.50
CA THR A 285 10.08 13.05 -38.42
C THR A 285 9.41 12.64 -37.11
N ALA A 286 8.83 11.44 -37.03
CA ALA A 286 8.33 10.93 -35.75
C ALA A 286 9.48 10.70 -34.75
N PRO A 287 9.24 10.75 -33.44
CA PRO A 287 10.25 10.39 -32.45
C PRO A 287 10.73 8.94 -32.59
N ALA A 288 12.02 8.70 -32.33
CA ALA A 288 12.68 7.42 -32.62
C ALA A 288 12.04 6.21 -31.93
N HIS A 289 11.55 6.38 -30.70
CA HIS A 289 10.98 5.31 -29.89
C HIS A 289 9.45 5.28 -29.87
N LEU A 290 8.77 6.24 -30.50
CA LEU A 290 7.30 6.37 -30.43
C LEU A 290 6.60 5.07 -30.83
N ARG A 291 7.02 4.47 -31.94
CA ARG A 291 6.42 3.23 -32.42
C ARG A 291 6.68 2.04 -31.47
N GLY A 292 7.84 1.99 -30.82
CA GLY A 292 8.12 0.97 -29.80
C GLY A 292 7.23 1.13 -28.57
N PHE A 293 6.99 2.37 -28.12
CA PHE A 293 6.04 2.63 -27.03
C PHE A 293 4.60 2.31 -27.41
N MET A 294 4.17 2.60 -28.63
CA MET A 294 2.84 2.21 -29.12
C MET A 294 2.65 0.69 -29.10
N ASP A 295 3.65 -0.05 -29.59
CA ASP A 295 3.62 -1.52 -29.63
C ASP A 295 3.55 -2.08 -28.19
N LEU A 296 4.38 -1.55 -27.27
CA LEU A 296 4.35 -1.88 -25.84
C LEU A 296 2.99 -1.62 -25.18
N LEU A 297 2.41 -0.43 -25.40
CA LEU A 297 1.13 -0.03 -24.84
C LEU A 297 -0.01 -0.92 -25.36
N SER A 298 -0.02 -1.23 -26.65
CA SER A 298 -1.03 -2.11 -27.25
C SER A 298 -0.98 -3.53 -26.67
N ALA A 299 0.22 -4.10 -26.57
CA ALA A 299 0.41 -5.42 -25.97
C ALA A 299 0.03 -5.42 -24.47
N HIS A 300 0.38 -4.35 -23.76
CA HIS A 300 0.03 -4.17 -22.35
C HIS A 300 -1.48 -4.03 -22.13
N ARG A 301 -2.17 -3.21 -22.93
CA ARG A 301 -3.62 -3.03 -22.86
C ARG A 301 -4.37 -4.35 -23.04
N THR A 302 -3.91 -5.18 -23.98
CA THR A 302 -4.51 -6.50 -24.21
C THR A 302 -4.40 -7.41 -22.98
N ARG A 303 -3.27 -7.37 -22.26
CA ARG A 303 -3.10 -8.12 -20.99
C ARG A 303 -3.97 -7.55 -19.88
N LEU A 304 -4.00 -6.24 -19.74
CA LEU A 304 -4.78 -5.53 -18.74
C LEU A 304 -6.28 -5.86 -18.84
N LEU A 305 -6.84 -5.85 -20.06
CA LEU A 305 -8.24 -6.22 -20.30
C LEU A 305 -8.54 -7.66 -19.88
N ARG A 306 -7.62 -8.60 -20.17
CA ARG A 306 -7.76 -9.99 -19.72
C ARG A 306 -7.77 -10.11 -18.20
N HIS A 307 -6.82 -9.43 -17.52
CA HIS A 307 -6.78 -9.44 -16.06
C HIS A 307 -7.98 -8.74 -15.43
N TYR A 308 -8.55 -7.74 -16.10
CA TYR A 308 -9.81 -7.12 -15.71
C TYR A 308 -10.96 -8.14 -15.79
N ASP A 309 -11.09 -8.86 -16.91
CA ASP A 309 -12.10 -9.90 -17.09
C ASP A 309 -11.94 -11.04 -16.09
N ASP A 310 -10.70 -11.45 -15.77
CA ASP A 310 -10.42 -12.46 -14.76
C ASP A 310 -10.82 -11.99 -13.35
N ALA A 311 -10.56 -10.72 -13.03
CA ALA A 311 -10.85 -10.13 -11.73
C ALA A 311 -12.34 -9.77 -11.53
N MET A 312 -13.03 -9.37 -12.60
CA MET A 312 -14.41 -8.86 -12.56
C MET A 312 -15.46 -9.80 -13.16
N GLY A 313 -15.05 -10.82 -13.92
CA GLY A 313 -15.96 -11.77 -14.56
C GLY A 313 -16.70 -12.67 -13.57
N ALA A 314 -17.41 -13.67 -14.11
CA ALA A 314 -18.26 -14.58 -13.31
C ALA A 314 -17.51 -15.26 -12.15
N GLY A 315 -16.21 -15.52 -12.31
CA GLY A 315 -15.34 -16.05 -11.24
C GLY A 315 -14.95 -15.02 -10.18
N GLY A 316 -14.83 -13.74 -10.53
CA GLY A 316 -14.45 -12.65 -9.62
C GLY A 316 -15.58 -12.18 -8.71
N VAL A 317 -16.80 -12.06 -9.26
CA VAL A 317 -17.99 -11.74 -8.46
C VAL A 317 -18.40 -12.94 -7.59
N ALA A 318 -18.30 -14.18 -8.09
CA ALA A 318 -18.49 -15.37 -7.25
C ALA A 318 -17.43 -15.46 -6.12
N ASN A 319 -16.24 -14.88 -6.32
CA ASN A 319 -15.19 -14.83 -5.31
C ASN A 319 -15.52 -13.83 -4.19
N ILE A 320 -16.20 -12.70 -4.47
CA ILE A 320 -16.55 -11.75 -3.41
C ILE A 320 -17.59 -12.32 -2.44
N ASP A 321 -18.61 -13.02 -2.92
CA ASP A 321 -19.62 -13.65 -2.06
C ASP A 321 -19.02 -14.74 -1.17
N ALA A 322 -18.19 -15.62 -1.75
CA ALA A 322 -17.47 -16.65 -1.01
C ALA A 322 -16.51 -16.05 0.03
N LEU A 323 -15.81 -14.96 -0.34
CA LEU A 323 -14.95 -14.21 0.56
C LEU A 323 -15.74 -13.63 1.73
N SER A 324 -16.89 -13.02 1.47
CA SER A 324 -17.76 -12.45 2.50
C SER A 324 -18.24 -13.48 3.51
N VAL A 325 -18.55 -14.70 3.08
CA VAL A 325 -18.87 -15.81 4.00
C VAL A 325 -17.70 -16.12 4.94
N HIS A 326 -16.47 -16.19 4.42
CA HIS A 326 -15.28 -16.41 5.25
C HIS A 326 -15.04 -15.24 6.22
N LEU A 327 -15.22 -14.00 5.78
CA LEU A 327 -15.08 -12.81 6.62
C LEU A 327 -16.12 -12.78 7.75
N ASN A 328 -17.36 -13.21 7.49
CA ASN A 328 -18.42 -13.32 8.49
C ASN A 328 -18.06 -14.34 9.58
N ARG A 329 -17.62 -15.54 9.19
CA ARG A 329 -17.16 -16.58 10.14
C ARG A 329 -15.98 -16.11 10.97
N ALA A 330 -15.02 -15.41 10.34
CA ALA A 330 -13.90 -14.81 11.05
C ALA A 330 -14.36 -13.76 12.08
N ALA A 331 -15.33 -12.90 11.73
CA ALA A 331 -15.89 -11.92 12.66
C ALA A 331 -16.59 -12.60 13.85
N GLU A 332 -17.37 -13.66 13.62
CA GLU A 332 -17.98 -14.47 14.68
C GLU A 332 -16.93 -15.11 15.60
N ALA A 333 -15.88 -15.71 15.03
CA ALA A 333 -14.79 -16.29 15.79
C ALA A 333 -13.98 -15.26 16.60
N MET A 334 -13.93 -13.99 16.18
CA MET A 334 -13.33 -12.92 16.99
C MET A 334 -14.18 -12.54 18.20
N ARG A 335 -15.51 -12.69 18.14
CA ARG A 335 -16.43 -12.37 19.25
C ARG A 335 -16.45 -13.45 20.33
N GLN A 336 -16.22 -14.72 19.96
CA GLN A 336 -16.20 -15.89 20.86
C GLN A 336 -14.88 -16.05 21.61
#